data_AF-X1P765-F1
#
_entry.id   AF-X1P765-F1
#
_cell.length_a   1.000
_cell.length_b   1.000
_cell.length_c   1.000
_cell.angle_alpha   90.00
_cell.angle_beta   90.00
_cell.angle_gamma   90.00
#
_symmetry.space_group_name_H-M   'P 1'
#
loop_
_entity.id
_entity.type
_entity.pdbx_description
1 polymer ?
#
loop_
_entity_poly.entity_id
_entity_poly.type
_entity_poly.pdbx_seq_one_letter_code
_entity_poly.pdbx_strand_id
1 'polypeptide(L)'
;MISYPFTSSCRDLKITALDIGQGDSILVEFPGRKKMLIDGGGSRTGTFDIGENVVSPFLWHKGIKKIDYLVLSHAHPDHMNGLKSVVKNFKIGEFWEAYIPRDNKDYALFKATLPASLSHKTIFRGDKITLGKIEIKALHPLRSRKAISSA
;
A
#
# COMPACT_ATOMS: atom_id res chain seq x y z
N MET A 1 22.72 -23.84 -3.30
CA MET A 1 21.89 -22.64 -3.49
C MET A 1 21.52 -22.11 -2.12
N ILE A 2 22.20 -21.06 -1.64
CA ILE A 2 21.98 -20.54 -0.28
C ILE A 2 20.75 -19.62 -0.35
N SER A 3 19.60 -20.11 0.10
CA SER A 3 18.44 -19.26 0.36
C SER A 3 18.67 -18.55 1.68
N TYR A 4 18.94 -17.24 1.67
CA TYR A 4 18.81 -16.44 2.89
C TYR A 4 17.32 -16.47 3.28
N PRO A 5 16.93 -17.15 4.38
CA PRO A 5 15.51 -17.35 4.70
C PRO A 5 14.86 -16.08 5.27
N PHE A 6 15.61 -14.97 5.32
CA PHE A 6 15.15 -13.70 5.82
C PHE A 6 15.54 -12.58 4.86
N THR A 7 14.57 -11.75 4.51
CA THR A 7 14.83 -10.46 3.86
C THR A 7 15.84 -9.68 4.71
N SER A 8 16.81 -9.02 4.06
CA SER A 8 17.81 -8.19 4.73
C SER A 8 17.12 -7.22 5.71
N SER A 9 17.63 -7.11 6.93
CA SER A 9 17.11 -6.14 7.89
C SER A 9 17.71 -4.77 7.58
N CYS A 10 16.88 -3.76 7.37
CA CYS A 10 17.34 -2.38 7.26
C CYS A 10 17.66 -1.86 8.66
N ARG A 11 18.78 -1.13 8.83
CA ARG A 11 19.07 -0.45 10.12
C ARG A 11 18.33 0.88 10.23
N ASP A 12 18.12 1.51 9.09
CA ASP A 12 17.54 2.84 8.97
C ASP A 12 16.14 2.78 8.35
N LEU A 13 15.39 3.88 8.47
CA LEU A 13 14.17 4.06 7.68
C LEU A 13 14.56 4.43 6.26
N LYS A 14 14.13 3.63 5.27
CA LYS A 14 14.33 3.95 3.85
C LYS A 14 12.99 4.11 3.16
N ILE A 15 12.87 5.18 2.37
CA ILE A 15 11.71 5.47 1.55
C ILE A 15 12.18 5.49 0.10
N THR A 16 11.52 4.76 -0.77
CA THR A 16 11.77 4.76 -2.22
C THR A 16 10.46 5.06 -2.93
N ALA A 17 10.39 6.20 -3.63
CA ALA A 17 9.33 6.47 -4.58
C ALA A 17 9.73 5.83 -5.93
N LEU A 18 8.86 4.98 -6.46
CA LEU A 18 9.10 4.31 -7.73
C LEU A 18 8.68 5.25 -8.87
N ASP A 19 9.50 5.32 -9.92
CA ASP A 19 9.10 5.95 -11.17
C ASP A 19 8.15 4.99 -11.92
N ILE A 20 6.87 5.34 -11.90
CA ILE A 20 5.78 4.55 -12.50
C ILE A 20 5.00 5.36 -13.55
N GLY A 21 5.49 6.54 -13.91
CA GLY A 21 4.74 7.49 -14.73
C GLY A 21 3.61 8.17 -13.94
N GLN A 22 2.37 7.71 -14.10
CA GLN A 22 1.20 8.35 -13.48
C GLN A 22 0.78 7.69 -12.16
N GLY A 23 0.50 8.52 -11.16
CA GLY A 23 0.08 8.12 -9.82
C GLY A 23 1.24 7.94 -8.86
N ASP A 24 1.01 7.21 -7.77
CA ASP A 24 2.03 6.97 -6.74
C ASP A 24 2.31 5.48 -6.52
N SER A 25 3.58 5.16 -6.23
CA SER A 25 3.95 3.91 -5.58
C SER A 25 5.20 4.12 -4.73
N ILE A 26 5.06 3.97 -3.42
CA ILE A 26 6.11 4.28 -2.45
C ILE A 26 6.38 3.07 -1.57
N LEU A 27 7.61 2.57 -1.62
CA LEU A 27 8.09 1.53 -0.70
C LEU A 27 8.73 2.19 0.52
N VAL A 28 8.22 1.86 1.71
CA VAL A 28 8.79 2.21 3.01
C VAL A 28 9.37 0.94 3.64
N GLU A 29 10.68 0.95 3.85
CA GLU A 29 11.42 -0.10 4.56
C GLU A 29 11.75 0.42 5.96
N PHE A 30 11.07 -0.12 6.97
CA PHE A 30 11.30 0.28 8.36
C PHE A 30 12.61 -0.33 8.89
N PRO A 31 13.21 0.28 9.94
CA PRO A 31 14.23 -0.39 10.73
C PRO A 31 13.75 -1.78 11.16
N GLY A 32 14.58 -2.79 10.93
CA GLY A 32 14.21 -4.20 11.03
C GLY A 32 13.80 -4.78 9.68
N ARG A 33 12.70 -5.54 9.66
CA ARG A 33 12.29 -6.33 8.48
C ARG A 33 10.90 -6.00 7.96
N LYS A 34 10.23 -5.00 8.53
CA LYS A 34 8.87 -4.66 8.10
C LYS A 34 8.92 -3.76 6.86
N LYS A 35 8.03 -4.00 5.90
CA LYS A 35 7.87 -3.15 4.72
C LYS A 35 6.42 -2.71 4.55
N MET A 36 6.26 -1.49 4.09
CA MET A 36 4.99 -0.92 3.69
C MET A 36 5.07 -0.51 2.23
N LEU A 37 4.05 -0.84 1.45
CA LEU A 37 3.87 -0.32 0.11
C LEU A 37 2.65 0.60 0.13
N ILE A 38 2.83 1.86 -0.24
CA ILE A 38 1.77 2.85 -0.35
C ILE A 38 1.50 3.06 -1.83
N ASP A 39 0.28 2.73 -2.24
CA ASP A 39 -0.20 2.75 -3.63
C ASP A 39 0.62 1.88 -4.60
N GLY A 40 -0.02 1.47 -5.69
CA GLY A 40 0.54 0.55 -6.68
C GLY A 40 0.72 1.17 -8.05
N GLY A 41 0.41 2.47 -8.20
CA GLY A 41 0.28 3.08 -9.50
C GLY A 41 -0.90 2.54 -10.32
N GLY A 42 -0.86 2.84 -11.61
CA GLY A 42 -1.74 2.24 -12.61
C GLY A 42 -2.13 3.21 -13.70
N SER A 43 -2.94 2.71 -14.63
CA SER A 43 -3.59 3.55 -15.63
C SER A 43 -5.04 3.12 -15.81
N ARG A 44 -5.87 4.05 -16.30
CA ARG A 44 -7.24 3.79 -16.71
C ARG A 44 -7.33 3.03 -18.03
N THR A 45 -6.32 3.17 -18.89
CA THR A 45 -6.37 2.66 -20.28
C THR A 45 -6.06 1.16 -20.37
N GLY A 46 -5.58 0.53 -19.30
CA GLY A 46 -5.46 -0.92 -19.15
C GLY A 46 -4.44 -1.62 -20.05
N THR A 47 -3.69 -0.90 -20.89
CA THR A 47 -2.72 -1.48 -21.83
C THR A 47 -1.39 -1.84 -21.18
N PHE A 48 -1.06 -1.23 -20.04
CA PHE A 48 0.18 -1.49 -19.29
C PHE A 48 -0.13 -1.62 -17.80
N ASP A 49 0.16 -2.79 -17.23
CA ASP A 49 -0.03 -3.06 -15.81
C ASP A 49 1.22 -2.62 -15.03
N ILE A 50 1.14 -1.44 -14.40
CA ILE A 50 2.23 -0.89 -13.57
C ILE A 50 2.62 -1.85 -12.43
N GLY A 51 1.64 -2.53 -11.83
CA GLY A 51 1.87 -3.48 -10.75
C GLY A 51 2.73 -4.64 -11.23
N GLU A 52 2.35 -5.27 -12.33
CA GLU A 52 3.05 -6.43 -12.88
C GLU A 52 4.40 -6.09 -13.54
N ASN A 53 4.49 -4.95 -14.23
CA ASN A 53 5.63 -4.62 -15.08
C ASN A 53 6.68 -3.72 -14.42
N VAL A 54 6.33 -3.01 -13.34
CA VAL A 54 7.25 -2.08 -12.66
C VAL A 54 7.39 -2.40 -11.17
N VAL A 55 6.27 -2.42 -10.44
CA VAL A 55 6.29 -2.56 -8.97
C VAL A 55 6.75 -3.97 -8.57
N SER A 56 6.13 -5.02 -9.11
CA SER A 56 6.50 -6.42 -8.80
C SER A 56 7.97 -6.72 -9.13
N PRO A 57 8.49 -6.41 -10.34
CA PRO A 57 9.90 -6.61 -10.67
C PRO A 57 10.86 -5.87 -9.74
N PHE A 58 10.56 -4.61 -9.39
CA PHE A 58 11.35 -3.85 -8.43
C PHE A 58 11.39 -4.52 -7.06
N LEU A 59 10.24 -4.93 -6.52
CA LEU A 59 10.16 -5.60 -5.22
C LEU A 59 10.90 -6.94 -5.22
N TRP A 60 10.76 -7.74 -6.28
CA TRP A 60 11.49 -9.00 -6.43
C TRP A 60 13.00 -8.81 -6.57
N HIS A 61 13.45 -7.78 -7.30
CA HIS A 61 14.87 -7.43 -7.40
C HIS A 61 15.46 -7.10 -6.02
N LYS A 62 14.65 -6.52 -5.13
CA LYS A 62 15.01 -6.29 -3.71
C LYS A 62 14.88 -7.53 -2.81
N GLY A 63 14.49 -8.68 -3.35
CA GLY A 63 14.27 -9.92 -2.60
C GLY A 63 13.03 -9.88 -1.69
N ILE A 64 12.11 -8.95 -1.92
CA ILE A 64 10.88 -8.83 -1.13
C ILE A 64 9.88 -9.89 -1.62
N LYS A 65 9.32 -10.65 -0.67
CA LYS A 65 8.29 -11.68 -0.94
C LYS A 65 7.01 -11.46 -0.14
N LYS A 66 7.05 -10.53 0.82
CA LYS A 66 5.96 -10.18 1.72
C LYS A 66 5.96 -8.67 1.91
N ILE A 67 4.78 -8.08 1.82
CA ILE A 67 4.49 -6.70 2.19
C ILE A 67 3.74 -6.77 3.52
N ASP A 68 4.31 -6.20 4.58
CA ASP A 68 3.69 -6.26 5.90
C ASP A 68 2.47 -5.33 5.99
N TYR A 69 2.54 -4.17 5.33
CA TYR A 69 1.46 -3.19 5.25
C TYR A 69 1.23 -2.76 3.81
N LEU A 70 0.10 -3.12 3.23
CA LEU A 70 -0.31 -2.61 1.92
C LEU A 70 -1.27 -1.45 2.17
N VAL A 71 -0.93 -0.25 1.71
CA VAL A 71 -1.70 0.97 1.96
C VAL A 71 -2.30 1.47 0.65
N LEU A 72 -3.60 1.76 0.65
CA LEU A 72 -4.29 2.45 -0.44
C LEU A 72 -4.73 3.85 0.02
N SER A 73 -4.15 4.89 -0.57
CA SER A 73 -4.43 6.28 -0.21
C SER A 73 -5.84 6.73 -0.65
N HIS A 74 -6.26 6.33 -1.85
CA HIS A 74 -7.60 6.51 -2.38
C HIS A 74 -7.81 5.63 -3.62
N ALA A 75 -9.08 5.33 -3.95
CA ALA A 75 -9.43 4.35 -4.98
C ALA A 75 -9.47 4.92 -6.40
N HIS A 76 -8.53 5.79 -6.76
CA HIS A 76 -8.35 6.17 -8.17
C HIS A 76 -7.55 5.10 -8.92
N PRO A 77 -7.83 4.89 -10.22
CA PRO A 77 -7.16 3.87 -11.04
C PRO A 77 -5.64 3.97 -11.07
N ASP A 78 -5.08 5.17 -11.04
CA ASP A 78 -3.64 5.46 -11.02
C ASP A 78 -2.98 5.24 -9.65
N HIS A 79 -3.73 4.88 -8.62
CA HIS A 79 -3.19 4.46 -7.32
C HIS A 79 -3.50 2.99 -7.01
N MET A 80 -4.70 2.53 -7.39
CA MET A 80 -5.22 1.21 -7.01
C MET A 80 -4.89 0.11 -8.01
N ASN A 81 -4.86 0.38 -9.33
CA ASN A 81 -4.88 -0.71 -10.31
C ASN A 81 -3.62 -1.58 -10.25
N GLY A 82 -2.44 -1.02 -10.02
CA GLY A 82 -1.23 -1.83 -9.85
C GLY A 82 -1.24 -2.69 -8.59
N LEU A 83 -2.01 -2.32 -7.56
CA LEU A 83 -2.17 -3.16 -6.36
C LEU A 83 -2.85 -4.49 -6.67
N LYS A 84 -3.67 -4.58 -7.72
CA LYS A 84 -4.31 -5.84 -8.14
C LYS A 84 -3.27 -6.92 -8.45
N SER A 85 -2.15 -6.55 -9.06
CA SER A 85 -1.07 -7.47 -9.41
C SER A 85 -0.13 -7.69 -8.24
N VAL A 86 0.11 -6.67 -7.42
CA VAL A 86 0.85 -6.81 -6.16
C VAL A 86 0.19 -7.82 -5.20
N VAL A 87 -1.13 -7.77 -5.02
CA VAL A 87 -1.86 -8.70 -4.14
C VAL A 87 -1.78 -10.15 -4.65
N LYS A 88 -1.72 -10.36 -5.97
CA LYS A 88 -1.52 -11.69 -6.56
C LYS A 88 -0.09 -12.21 -6.37
N ASN A 89 0.89 -11.32 -6.44
CA ASN A 89 2.30 -11.67 -6.51
C ASN A 89 2.99 -11.76 -5.13
N PHE A 90 2.46 -11.09 -4.10
CA PHE A 90 3.08 -10.99 -2.78
C PHE A 90 2.15 -11.42 -1.64
N LYS A 91 2.75 -11.96 -0.57
CA LYS A 91 2.02 -12.16 0.68
C LYS A 91 1.75 -10.82 1.34
N ILE A 92 0.49 -10.52 1.65
CA ILE A 92 0.09 -9.30 2.33
C ILE A 92 -0.18 -9.60 3.81
N GLY A 93 0.39 -8.79 4.71
CA GLY A 93 0.19 -8.91 6.16
C GLY A 93 -1.07 -8.21 6.64
N GLU A 94 -1.15 -6.91 6.41
CA GLU A 94 -2.30 -6.06 6.70
C GLU A 94 -2.59 -5.17 5.50
N PHE A 95 -3.87 -4.85 5.27
CA PHE A 95 -4.28 -3.86 4.29
C PHE A 95 -4.88 -2.64 5.00
N TRP A 96 -4.32 -1.48 4.73
CA TRP A 96 -4.75 -0.21 5.28
C TRP A 96 -5.30 0.66 4.16
N GLU A 97 -6.36 1.40 4.45
CA GLU A 97 -7.01 2.25 3.45
C GLU A 97 -7.51 3.55 4.05
N ALA A 98 -7.54 4.61 3.24
CA ALA A 98 -8.33 5.77 3.58
C ALA A 98 -9.84 5.47 3.43
N TYR A 99 -10.67 6.41 3.85
CA TYR A 99 -12.11 6.34 3.56
C TYR A 99 -12.36 6.33 2.05
N ILE A 100 -12.94 5.23 1.56
CA ILE A 100 -13.34 5.06 0.17
C ILE A 100 -14.87 4.91 0.12
N PRO A 101 -15.58 5.71 -0.71
CA PRO A 101 -17.03 5.60 -0.89
C PRO A 101 -17.47 4.18 -1.29
N ARG A 102 -18.58 3.72 -0.72
CA ARG A 102 -19.08 2.34 -0.91
C ARG A 102 -19.58 2.05 -2.33
N ASP A 103 -19.91 3.08 -3.09
CA ASP A 103 -20.42 3.01 -4.46
C ASP A 103 -19.31 2.88 -5.53
N ASN A 104 -18.03 2.92 -5.13
CA ASN A 104 -16.92 2.66 -6.04
C ASN A 104 -16.85 1.16 -6.41
N LYS A 105 -17.39 0.82 -7.58
CA LYS A 105 -17.43 -0.55 -8.12
C LYS A 105 -16.04 -1.15 -8.34
N ASP A 106 -15.11 -0.36 -8.90
CA ASP A 106 -13.75 -0.85 -9.19
C ASP A 106 -13.00 -1.22 -7.92
N TYR A 107 -13.21 -0.43 -6.87
CA TYR A 107 -12.67 -0.72 -5.55
C TYR A 107 -13.32 -1.97 -4.92
N ALA A 108 -14.64 -2.14 -5.05
CA ALA A 108 -15.32 -3.34 -4.56
C ALA A 108 -14.75 -4.62 -5.23
N LEU A 109 -14.47 -4.56 -6.53
CA LEU A 109 -13.83 -5.66 -7.26
C LEU A 109 -12.40 -5.91 -6.75
N PHE A 110 -11.61 -4.87 -6.56
CA PHE A 110 -10.27 -5.00 -5.97
C PHE A 110 -10.33 -5.62 -4.55
N LYS A 111 -11.23 -5.12 -3.70
CA LYS A 111 -11.39 -5.61 -2.33
C LYS A 111 -11.75 -7.09 -2.28
N ALA A 112 -12.53 -7.58 -3.25
CA ALA A 112 -12.87 -9.00 -3.37
C ALA A 112 -11.66 -9.90 -3.72
N THR A 113 -10.56 -9.33 -4.23
CA THR A 113 -9.32 -10.09 -4.48
C THR A 113 -8.46 -10.29 -3.23
N LEU A 114 -8.71 -9.51 -2.17
CA LEU A 114 -7.99 -9.65 -0.91
C LEU A 114 -8.54 -10.87 -0.14
N PRO A 115 -7.67 -11.63 0.57
CA PRO A 115 -8.13 -12.74 1.41
C PRO A 115 -9.12 -12.28 2.48
N ALA A 116 -10.20 -13.03 2.70
CA ALA A 116 -11.21 -12.69 3.71
C ALA A 116 -10.66 -12.66 5.15
N SER A 117 -9.56 -13.37 5.41
CA SER A 117 -8.86 -13.40 6.70
C SER A 117 -7.83 -12.27 6.87
N LEU A 118 -7.61 -11.44 5.85
CA LEU A 118 -6.64 -10.36 5.91
C LEU A 118 -7.13 -9.27 6.89
N SER A 119 -6.24 -8.83 7.77
CA SER A 119 -6.53 -7.70 8.66
C SER A 119 -6.70 -6.42 7.82
N HIS A 120 -7.87 -5.80 7.93
CA HIS A 120 -8.21 -4.53 7.29
C HIS A 120 -8.30 -3.40 8.31
N LYS A 121 -7.68 -2.26 8.01
CA LYS A 121 -7.78 -1.05 8.83
C LYS A 121 -8.11 0.18 7.98
N THR A 122 -9.20 0.86 8.30
CA THR A 122 -9.47 2.19 7.74
C THR A 122 -8.80 3.25 8.60
N ILE A 123 -7.96 4.07 7.97
CA ILE A 123 -7.13 5.09 8.61
C ILE A 123 -7.78 6.46 8.45
N PHE A 124 -7.81 7.25 9.53
CA PHE A 124 -8.33 8.61 9.57
C PHE A 124 -7.36 9.58 10.25
N ARG A 125 -7.57 10.88 10.04
CA ARG A 125 -6.84 11.95 10.73
C ARG A 125 -6.83 11.71 12.23
N GLY A 126 -5.63 11.78 12.80
CA GLY A 126 -5.42 11.58 14.24
C GLY A 126 -5.09 10.13 14.61
N ASP A 127 -5.29 9.16 13.72
CA ASP A 127 -4.78 7.82 13.93
C ASP A 127 -3.24 7.86 13.96
N LYS A 128 -2.68 7.25 15.00
CA LYS A 128 -1.24 7.11 15.22
C LYS A 128 -0.90 5.64 15.33
N ILE A 129 0.06 5.19 14.54
CA ILE A 129 0.54 3.81 14.56
C ILE A 129 2.03 3.80 14.83
N THR A 130 2.43 3.15 15.91
CA THR A 130 3.84 3.05 16.30
C THR A 130 4.41 1.71 15.83
N LEU A 131 5.46 1.75 15.02
CA LEU A 131 6.22 0.60 14.53
C LEU A 131 7.67 0.71 15.03
N GLY A 132 7.95 0.09 16.19
CA GLY A 132 9.24 0.22 16.85
C GLY A 132 9.49 1.67 17.27
N LYS A 133 10.52 2.31 16.70
CA LYS A 133 10.85 3.72 16.95
C LYS A 133 10.17 4.70 15.97
N ILE A 134 9.45 4.19 14.97
CA ILE A 134 8.81 5.00 13.93
C ILE A 134 7.34 5.23 14.29
N GLU A 135 6.89 6.48 14.21
CA GLU A 135 5.49 6.86 14.40
C GLU A 135 4.90 7.26 13.04
N ILE A 136 3.80 6.60 12.65
CA ILE A 136 3.04 6.92 11.45
C ILE A 136 1.79 7.69 11.88
N LYS A 137 1.62 8.89 11.34
CA LYS A 137 0.45 9.74 11.59
C LYS A 137 -0.35 9.91 10.33
N ALA A 138 -1.63 9.61 10.43
CA ALA A 138 -2.58 9.97 9.39
C ALA A 138 -3.03 11.41 9.59
N LEU A 139 -2.87 12.22 8.54
CA LEU A 139 -3.24 13.64 8.55
C LEU A 139 -4.64 13.87 7.96
N HIS A 140 -5.10 12.95 7.12
CA HIS A 140 -6.38 12.94 6.43
C HIS A 140 -6.74 11.47 6.09
N PRO A 141 -8.02 11.07 5.89
CA PRO A 141 -9.26 11.84 5.96
C PRO A 141 -9.86 12.00 7.34
N LEU A 142 -10.71 13.01 7.53
CA LEU A 142 -11.52 13.15 8.75
C LEU A 142 -12.53 11.98 8.86
N ARG A 143 -12.83 11.51 10.09
CA ARG A 143 -13.98 10.63 10.37
C ARG A 143 -15.29 11.40 10.20
N SER A 144 -15.68 11.68 8.96
CA SER A 144 -16.94 12.35 8.53
C SER A 144 -17.07 13.86 8.79
N ARG A 145 -17.92 14.49 7.94
CA ARG A 145 -18.22 15.92 7.73
C ARG A 145 -19.10 16.60 8.81
N LYS A 146 -19.04 16.23 10.09
CA LYS A 146 -19.71 17.04 11.15
C LYS A 146 -18.82 18.12 11.79
N ALA A 147 -17.55 18.19 11.41
CA ALA A 147 -16.58 19.13 11.99
C ALA A 147 -16.19 20.31 11.07
N ILE A 148 -16.90 20.52 9.96
CA ILE A 148 -16.58 21.58 8.97
C ILE A 148 -17.74 22.59 8.83
N SER A 149 -18.62 22.71 9.84
CA SER A 149 -19.67 23.74 9.87
C SER A 149 -19.61 24.64 11.10
N SER A 150 -18.46 24.73 11.75
CA SER A 150 -18.27 25.60 12.91
C SER A 150 -16.87 26.22 12.90
N ALA A 151 -16.57 26.92 11.81
CA ALA A 151 -15.57 27.98 11.76
C ALA A 151 -16.13 29.09 10.86
#